data_AF-H1LDM7-F1
#
_entry.id   AF-H1LDM7-F1
#
_cell.length_a   1.000
_cell.length_b   1.000
_cell.length_c   1.000
_cell.angle_alpha   90.00
_cell.angle_beta   90.00
_cell.angle_gamma   90.00
#
_symmetry.space_group_name_H-M   'P 1'
#
loop_
_entity.id
_entity.type
_entity.pdbx_description
1 polymer ?
#
loop_
_entity_poly.entity_id
_entity_poly.type
_entity_poly.pdbx_seq_one_letter_code
_entity_poly.pdbx_strand_id
1 'polypeptide(L)'
;MNEKGYLVGTDRGVPITMTFQGNNGFVDFTNPDAQKYVWHLIKKNYYDNGVDFFWLDEAEPEFTVYDFDNYRYEKGSVLQVGNRYPLDYSKTFYDGLKSEGKTEIVNLVRSAWAGSQRYGALVWSGDIDSSFRSMRDQLAIGLNMGMAGIPWWTTDIGGFHGGVDTSPDFRELVTRWLQFATFCPVMRMHGDREPHTLPLSNEGGGKMPAGAGTEPWNYGEDAYQIMVRYMNLREQLRDYTRQTMKQAHENGDPVMRTLFYNFPEDPRAWKIEDEFMFGDSILVAPVLYAKTDSTSRQVYLPANQDWVDAITGKALDCGQTLDYQVDINNIPIFVKAADYPQLKDAFKDLTVSN
;
A
#
# COMPACT_ATOMS: atom_id res chain seq x y z
N MET A 1 -8.87 -26.91 16.74
CA MET A 1 -7.83 -26.76 15.70
C MET A 1 -6.61 -27.61 16.01
N ASN A 2 -6.04 -27.52 17.22
CA ASN A 2 -4.87 -28.30 17.62
C ASN A 2 -5.03 -29.82 17.44
N GLU A 3 -6.10 -30.42 17.97
CA GLU A 3 -6.38 -31.86 17.83
C GLU A 3 -6.51 -32.35 16.38
N LYS A 4 -6.81 -31.43 15.46
CA LYS A 4 -6.95 -31.73 14.02
C LYS A 4 -5.66 -31.47 13.23
N GLY A 5 -4.60 -30.99 13.87
CA GLY A 5 -3.35 -30.63 13.19
C GLY A 5 -3.46 -29.40 12.29
N TYR A 6 -4.37 -28.45 12.59
CA TYR A 6 -4.60 -27.27 11.75
C TYR A 6 -3.74 -26.05 12.13
N LEU A 7 -2.84 -26.20 13.10
CA LEU A 7 -1.99 -25.13 13.61
C LEU A 7 -0.55 -25.41 13.22
N VAL A 8 0.23 -24.33 13.06
CA VAL A 8 1.68 -24.39 12.90
C VAL A 8 2.31 -25.10 14.10
N GLY A 9 3.18 -26.07 13.83
CA GLY A 9 3.88 -26.82 14.86
C GLY A 9 5.19 -26.14 15.29
N THR A 10 5.61 -26.43 16.52
CA THR A 10 6.94 -26.09 17.05
C THR A 10 7.75 -27.36 17.23
N ASP A 11 8.95 -27.43 16.66
CA ASP A 11 9.84 -28.60 16.77
C ASP A 11 10.44 -28.71 18.19
N ARG A 12 10.62 -27.58 18.90
CA ARG A 12 11.13 -27.52 20.27
C ARG A 12 10.39 -26.46 21.10
N GLY A 13 10.34 -26.68 22.41
CA GLY A 13 9.74 -25.74 23.36
C GLY A 13 8.24 -25.91 23.52
N VAL A 14 7.59 -24.85 24.01
CA VAL A 14 6.13 -24.80 24.18
C VAL A 14 5.45 -24.54 22.83
N PRO A 15 4.28 -25.16 22.55
CA PRO A 15 3.58 -25.02 21.26
C PRO A 15 2.83 -23.67 21.17
N ILE A 16 3.60 -22.58 21.19
CA ILE A 16 3.14 -21.19 21.13
C ILE A 16 3.96 -20.50 20.05
N THR A 17 3.28 -19.90 19.08
CA THR A 17 3.93 -19.21 17.96
C THR A 17 3.93 -17.69 18.12
N MET A 18 2.96 -17.15 18.87
CA MET A 18 2.86 -15.72 19.15
C MET A 18 2.33 -15.46 20.57
N THR A 19 2.87 -14.46 21.28
CA THR A 19 2.48 -14.09 22.65
C THR A 19 1.69 -12.78 22.75
N PHE A 20 1.30 -12.18 21.62
CA PHE A 20 0.53 -10.93 21.62
C PHE A 20 -0.89 -11.16 22.15
N GLN A 21 -1.26 -10.41 23.19
CA GLN A 21 -2.55 -10.54 23.90
C GLN A 21 -2.86 -11.95 24.47
N GLY A 22 -1.84 -12.80 24.61
CA GLY A 22 -1.98 -14.16 25.13
C GLY A 22 -1.16 -15.18 24.34
N ASN A 23 -1.28 -16.45 24.71
CA ASN A 23 -0.58 -17.53 24.02
C ASN A 23 -1.38 -17.99 22.80
N ASN A 24 -0.86 -17.74 21.60
CA ASN A 24 -1.53 -18.04 20.33
C ASN A 24 -0.76 -19.09 19.51
N GLY A 25 -1.49 -19.80 18.66
CA GLY A 25 -0.95 -20.65 17.60
C GLY A 25 -1.45 -20.19 16.25
N PHE A 26 -0.54 -19.97 15.29
CA PHE A 26 -0.92 -19.62 13.93
C PHE A 26 -1.63 -20.78 13.25
N VAL A 27 -2.61 -20.45 12.40
CA VAL A 27 -3.22 -21.42 11.50
C VAL A 27 -2.19 -21.84 10.47
N ASP A 28 -2.07 -23.13 10.22
CA ASP A 28 -1.24 -23.60 9.12
C ASP A 28 -1.99 -23.49 7.79
N PHE A 29 -1.85 -22.35 7.10
CA PHE A 29 -2.47 -22.18 5.79
C PHE A 29 -1.88 -23.09 4.72
N THR A 30 -0.77 -23.79 4.94
CA THR A 30 -0.30 -24.79 3.97
C THR A 30 -1.12 -26.08 4.00
N ASN A 31 -1.87 -26.32 5.09
CA ASN A 31 -2.78 -27.45 5.27
C ASN A 31 -4.16 -27.17 4.63
N PRO A 32 -4.58 -27.90 3.57
CA PRO A 32 -5.86 -27.65 2.90
C PRO A 32 -7.10 -27.79 3.80
N ASP A 33 -7.05 -28.63 4.84
CA ASP A 33 -8.18 -28.80 5.75
C ASP A 33 -8.26 -27.67 6.79
N ALA A 34 -7.12 -27.08 7.15
CA ALA A 34 -7.08 -25.83 7.91
C ALA A 34 -7.65 -24.66 7.09
N GLN A 35 -7.31 -24.56 5.79
CA GLN A 35 -7.88 -23.56 4.87
C GLN A 35 -9.42 -23.63 4.85
N LYS A 36 -9.98 -24.82 4.60
CA LYS A 36 -11.45 -25.04 4.59
C LYS A 36 -12.09 -24.70 5.93
N TYR A 37 -11.44 -25.07 7.03
CA TYR A 37 -11.96 -24.81 8.37
C TYR A 37 -12.02 -23.32 8.67
N VAL A 38 -10.95 -22.57 8.38
CA VAL A 38 -10.94 -21.10 8.54
C VAL A 38 -11.97 -20.46 7.63
N TRP A 39 -12.03 -20.82 6.35
CA TRP A 39 -13.04 -20.26 5.45
C TRP A 39 -14.46 -20.50 5.96
N HIS A 40 -14.79 -21.69 6.46
CA HIS A 40 -16.11 -21.97 7.03
C HIS A 40 -16.45 -21.01 8.19
N LEU A 41 -15.50 -20.74 9.09
CA LEU A 41 -15.71 -19.80 10.19
C LEU A 41 -15.86 -18.36 9.70
N ILE A 42 -15.00 -17.93 8.76
CA ILE A 42 -15.05 -16.60 8.17
C ILE A 42 -16.38 -16.39 7.45
N LYS A 43 -16.80 -17.38 6.66
CA LYS A 43 -18.05 -17.32 5.92
C LYS A 43 -19.23 -17.13 6.88
N LYS A 44 -19.35 -18.02 7.86
CA LYS A 44 -20.45 -18.02 8.83
C LYS A 44 -20.54 -16.71 9.62
N ASN A 45 -19.40 -16.14 10.01
CA ASN A 45 -19.37 -15.02 10.95
C ASN A 45 -19.28 -13.65 10.26
N TYR A 46 -18.77 -13.58 9.03
CA TYR A 46 -18.55 -12.32 8.32
C TYR A 46 -19.25 -12.30 6.96
N TYR A 47 -18.95 -13.25 6.08
CA TYR A 47 -19.48 -13.24 4.71
C TYR A 47 -21.00 -13.33 4.65
N ASP A 48 -21.58 -14.25 5.43
CA ASP A 48 -23.04 -14.43 5.52
C ASP A 48 -23.74 -13.22 6.17
N ASN A 49 -22.96 -12.31 6.78
CA ASN A 49 -23.42 -11.03 7.31
C ASN A 49 -23.07 -9.83 6.40
N GLY A 50 -22.64 -10.08 5.16
CA GLY A 50 -22.43 -9.07 4.12
C GLY A 50 -21.00 -8.55 3.97
N VAL A 51 -20.03 -9.06 4.73
CA VAL A 51 -18.61 -8.66 4.58
C VAL A 51 -17.95 -9.47 3.47
N ASP A 52 -17.47 -8.80 2.42
CA ASP A 52 -16.83 -9.46 1.27
C ASP A 52 -15.41 -8.96 0.94
N PHE A 53 -14.85 -8.11 1.81
CA PHE A 53 -13.45 -7.70 1.79
C PHE A 53 -12.80 -8.09 3.12
N PHE A 54 -11.63 -8.72 3.04
CA PHE A 54 -10.92 -9.21 4.22
C PHE A 54 -9.52 -8.60 4.32
N TRP A 55 -9.20 -8.13 5.52
CA TRP A 55 -7.86 -7.75 5.91
C TRP A 55 -7.17 -8.96 6.54
N LEU A 56 -6.27 -9.56 5.78
CA LEU A 56 -5.45 -10.72 6.12
C LEU A 56 -4.15 -10.24 6.77
N ASP A 57 -4.28 -9.79 8.00
CA ASP A 57 -3.15 -9.34 8.81
C ASP A 57 -2.28 -10.48 9.31
N GLU A 58 -1.08 -10.17 9.78
CA GLU A 58 -0.13 -11.15 10.32
C GLU A 58 0.24 -12.24 9.29
N ALA A 59 0.49 -11.83 8.04
CA ALA A 59 0.55 -12.73 6.89
C ALA A 59 1.92 -13.37 6.65
N GLU A 60 2.98 -12.99 7.39
CA GLU A 60 4.33 -13.54 7.26
C GLU A 60 4.42 -15.04 7.62
N PRO A 61 3.90 -15.53 8.77
CA PRO A 61 3.22 -14.85 9.89
C PRO A 61 4.18 -14.24 10.93
N GLU A 62 3.70 -13.29 11.74
CA GLU A 62 4.51 -12.60 12.76
C GLU A 62 4.76 -13.46 14.00
N PHE A 63 5.71 -14.39 13.88
CA PHE A 63 6.21 -15.11 15.04
C PHE A 63 6.77 -14.13 16.08
N THR A 64 6.48 -14.37 17.37
CA THR A 64 7.07 -13.56 18.45
C THR A 64 8.60 -13.60 18.41
N VAL A 65 9.17 -14.72 17.97
CA VAL A 65 10.60 -14.85 17.68
C VAL A 65 10.75 -15.50 16.32
N TYR A 66 11.53 -14.90 15.42
CA TYR A 66 11.75 -15.41 14.06
C TYR A 66 12.78 -16.56 14.00
N ASP A 67 12.63 -17.56 14.87
CA ASP A 67 13.43 -18.80 14.88
C ASP A 67 12.88 -19.79 13.84
N PHE A 68 13.09 -19.48 12.55
CA PHE A 68 12.50 -20.25 11.43
C PHE A 68 12.83 -21.74 11.43
N ASP A 69 13.91 -22.17 12.09
CA ASP A 69 14.28 -23.59 12.22
C ASP A 69 13.46 -24.34 13.28
N ASN A 70 12.69 -23.61 14.09
CA ASN A 70 11.85 -24.17 15.15
C ASN A 70 10.38 -24.36 14.74
N TYR A 71 9.97 -23.84 13.59
CA TYR A 71 8.57 -23.90 13.14
C TYR A 71 8.37 -24.89 11.99
N ARG A 72 7.20 -25.53 11.97
CA ARG A 72 6.83 -26.53 10.97
C ARG A 72 5.41 -26.36 10.47
N TYR A 73 5.27 -26.43 9.16
CA TYR A 73 3.99 -26.51 8.47
C TYR A 73 3.75 -27.95 7.98
N GLU A 74 2.53 -28.25 7.58
CA GLU A 74 2.08 -29.52 7.00
C GLU A 74 2.91 -29.88 5.77
N LYS A 75 3.29 -28.87 4.97
CA LYS A 75 4.12 -29.05 3.76
C LYS A 75 5.62 -29.20 4.04
N GLY A 76 6.11 -28.99 5.26
CA GLY A 76 7.53 -29.09 5.59
C GLY A 76 7.98 -28.11 6.68
N SER A 77 9.27 -28.09 7.01
CA SER A 77 9.80 -27.10 7.95
C SER A 77 9.74 -25.69 7.35
N VAL A 78 9.64 -24.67 8.20
CA VAL A 78 9.63 -23.27 7.72
C VAL A 78 10.91 -22.91 6.97
N LEU A 79 12.06 -23.50 7.31
CA LEU A 79 13.28 -23.37 6.49
C LEU A 79 13.13 -23.85 5.03
N GLN A 80 12.27 -24.84 4.77
CA GLN A 80 12.09 -25.42 3.43
C GLN A 80 10.99 -24.71 2.65
N VAL A 81 9.90 -24.34 3.33
CA VAL A 81 8.65 -23.90 2.67
C VAL A 81 8.06 -22.59 3.23
N GLY A 82 8.75 -21.95 4.17
CA GLY A 82 8.26 -20.81 4.97
C GLY A 82 7.60 -19.70 4.15
N ASN A 83 8.32 -19.21 3.15
CA ASN A 83 7.87 -18.09 2.32
C ASN A 83 6.56 -18.35 1.56
N ARG A 84 6.10 -19.61 1.48
CA ARG A 84 4.83 -19.95 0.85
C ARG A 84 3.61 -19.54 1.70
N TYR A 85 3.77 -19.36 3.01
CA TYR A 85 2.67 -19.09 3.93
C TYR A 85 1.72 -17.97 3.47
N PRO A 86 2.18 -16.73 3.17
CA PRO A 86 1.30 -15.64 2.73
C PRO A 86 0.53 -15.95 1.43
N LEU A 87 1.14 -16.72 0.52
CA LEU A 87 0.50 -17.16 -0.72
C LEU A 87 -0.69 -18.07 -0.43
N ASP A 88 -0.51 -19.07 0.44
CA ASP A 88 -1.56 -20.02 0.80
C ASP A 88 -2.63 -19.38 1.72
N TYR A 89 -2.27 -18.35 2.50
CA TYR A 89 -3.22 -17.53 3.26
C TYR A 89 -4.15 -16.73 2.34
N SER A 90 -3.62 -15.95 1.40
CA SER A 90 -4.45 -15.24 0.39
C SER A 90 -5.30 -16.22 -0.44
N LYS A 91 -4.71 -17.34 -0.86
CA LYS A 91 -5.43 -18.41 -1.58
C LYS A 91 -6.67 -18.89 -0.84
N THR A 92 -6.59 -19.03 0.48
CA THR A 92 -7.70 -19.53 1.32
C THR A 92 -8.94 -18.68 1.18
N PHE A 93 -8.78 -17.36 1.25
CA PHE A 93 -9.89 -16.40 1.16
C PHE A 93 -10.35 -16.20 -0.27
N TYR A 94 -9.41 -16.17 -1.22
CA TYR A 94 -9.72 -16.08 -2.64
C TYR A 94 -10.57 -17.27 -3.11
N ASP A 95 -10.15 -18.50 -2.83
CA ASP A 95 -10.90 -19.70 -3.23
C ASP A 95 -12.24 -19.80 -2.50
N GLY A 96 -12.27 -19.37 -1.23
CA GLY A 96 -13.49 -19.27 -0.43
C GLY A 96 -14.53 -18.36 -1.10
N LEU A 97 -14.18 -17.09 -1.33
CA LEU A 97 -15.05 -16.12 -2.01
C LEU A 97 -15.45 -16.58 -3.41
N LYS A 98 -14.52 -17.17 -4.16
CA LYS A 98 -14.79 -17.72 -5.49
C LYS A 98 -15.81 -18.85 -5.46
N SER A 99 -15.76 -19.71 -4.42
CA SER A 99 -16.75 -20.78 -4.24
C SER A 99 -18.17 -20.27 -3.97
N GLU A 100 -18.30 -19.03 -3.48
CA GLU A 100 -19.58 -18.32 -3.29
C GLU A 100 -20.01 -17.51 -4.54
N GLY A 101 -19.29 -17.65 -5.66
CA GLY A 101 -19.61 -17.02 -6.93
C GLY A 101 -19.02 -15.62 -7.15
N LYS A 102 -18.14 -15.13 -6.26
CA LYS A 102 -17.44 -13.85 -6.46
C LYS A 102 -16.40 -13.96 -7.59
N THR A 103 -16.28 -12.91 -8.39
CA THR A 103 -15.42 -12.87 -9.58
C THR A 103 -14.31 -11.82 -9.48
N GLU A 104 -14.58 -10.65 -8.90
CA GLU A 104 -13.63 -9.57 -8.69
C GLU A 104 -13.20 -9.52 -7.22
N ILE A 105 -12.28 -10.42 -6.85
CA ILE A 105 -11.87 -10.63 -5.45
C ILE A 105 -10.57 -9.87 -5.16
N VAL A 106 -10.57 -9.12 -4.07
CA VAL A 106 -9.39 -8.47 -3.49
C VAL A 106 -9.39 -8.62 -1.98
N ASN A 107 -8.22 -8.85 -1.40
CA ASN A 107 -7.99 -8.84 0.04
C ASN A 107 -6.75 -8.01 0.36
N LEU A 108 -6.78 -7.30 1.48
CA LEU A 108 -5.60 -6.59 2.00
C LEU A 108 -4.71 -7.61 2.73
N VAL A 109 -3.44 -7.76 2.38
CA VAL A 109 -2.53 -8.77 2.98
C VAL A 109 -1.13 -8.18 3.26
N ARG A 110 -0.52 -8.50 4.42
CA ARG A 110 0.73 -7.81 4.83
C ARG A 110 1.97 -8.32 4.11
N SER A 111 1.89 -9.56 3.67
CA SER A 111 3.01 -10.28 3.07
C SER A 111 2.55 -11.06 1.84
N ALA A 112 3.50 -11.34 0.94
CA ALA A 112 3.26 -12.01 -0.31
C ALA A 112 4.46 -12.86 -0.73
N TRP A 113 4.21 -13.79 -1.65
CA TRP A 113 5.26 -14.55 -2.32
C TRP A 113 4.96 -14.64 -3.82
N ALA A 114 5.88 -15.23 -4.58
CA ALA A 114 5.74 -15.37 -6.02
C ALA A 114 4.39 -16.00 -6.39
N GLY A 115 3.60 -15.28 -7.18
CA GLY A 115 2.27 -15.71 -7.62
C GLY A 115 1.11 -15.29 -6.71
N SER A 116 1.33 -14.51 -5.64
CA SER A 116 0.25 -14.02 -4.77
C SER A 116 -0.75 -13.12 -5.50
N GLN A 117 -0.34 -12.41 -6.55
CA GLN A 117 -1.22 -11.53 -7.33
C GLN A 117 -2.43 -12.26 -7.94
N ARG A 118 -2.32 -13.57 -8.23
CA ARG A 118 -3.43 -14.36 -8.79
C ARG A 118 -4.55 -14.64 -7.77
N TYR A 119 -4.29 -14.42 -6.49
CA TYR A 119 -5.25 -14.60 -5.39
C TYR A 119 -5.77 -13.27 -4.86
N GLY A 120 -5.70 -12.21 -5.66
CA GLY A 120 -6.27 -10.91 -5.28
C GLY A 120 -5.55 -10.22 -4.12
N ALA A 121 -4.26 -10.51 -3.93
CA ALA A 121 -3.44 -9.95 -2.87
C ALA A 121 -3.13 -8.46 -3.12
N LEU A 122 -3.89 -7.56 -2.47
CA LEU A 122 -3.50 -6.17 -2.28
C LEU A 122 -2.51 -6.10 -1.11
N VAL A 123 -1.22 -5.96 -1.42
CA VAL A 123 -0.18 -5.94 -0.39
C VAL A 123 -0.05 -4.56 0.21
N TRP A 124 0.08 -4.45 1.54
CA TRP A 124 0.59 -3.21 2.15
C TRP A 124 1.90 -3.44 2.89
N SER A 125 2.64 -2.36 3.09
CA SER A 125 4.03 -2.40 3.59
C SER A 125 4.20 -2.72 5.08
N GLY A 126 3.11 -2.95 5.82
CA GLY A 126 3.16 -3.22 7.25
C GLY A 126 3.52 -2.02 8.12
N ASP A 127 3.97 -2.34 9.33
CA ASP A 127 3.91 -1.50 10.52
C ASP A 127 5.15 -0.58 10.66
N ILE A 128 5.29 0.36 9.72
CA ILE A 128 6.44 1.25 9.62
C ILE A 128 6.33 2.49 10.53
N ASP A 129 7.46 3.12 10.85
CA ASP A 129 7.46 4.41 11.56
C ASP A 129 6.97 5.56 10.68
N SER A 130 6.38 6.56 11.33
CA SER A 130 5.90 7.79 10.70
C SER A 130 7.06 8.78 10.47
N SER A 131 7.81 8.61 9.38
CA SER A 131 8.89 9.54 8.99
C SER A 131 9.04 9.72 7.48
N PHE A 132 9.66 10.83 7.06
CA PHE A 132 10.01 11.06 5.64
C PHE A 132 11.02 10.02 5.12
N ARG A 133 11.87 9.47 5.99
CA ARG A 133 12.75 8.35 5.63
C ARG A 133 11.91 7.14 5.22
N SER A 134 10.94 6.76 6.04
CA SER A 134 10.08 5.60 5.76
C SER A 134 9.21 5.84 4.53
N MET A 135 8.75 7.07 4.29
CA MET A 135 8.07 7.45 3.04
C MET A 135 8.96 7.26 1.79
N ARG A 136 10.27 7.60 1.87
CA ARG A 136 11.24 7.32 0.78
C ARG A 136 11.40 5.84 0.53
N ASP A 137 11.58 5.07 1.61
CA ASP A 137 11.71 3.61 1.52
C ASP A 137 10.44 3.00 0.88
N GLN A 138 9.25 3.53 1.18
CA GLN A 138 8.00 3.08 0.60
C GLN A 138 7.88 3.32 -0.91
N LEU A 139 8.40 4.43 -1.43
CA LEU A 139 8.45 4.62 -2.88
C LEU A 139 9.26 3.50 -3.55
N ALA A 140 10.46 3.23 -3.03
CA ALA A 140 11.33 2.16 -3.55
C ALA A 140 10.68 0.77 -3.41
N ILE A 141 10.04 0.48 -2.26
CA ILE A 141 9.35 -0.79 -2.01
C ILE A 141 8.19 -0.97 -2.99
N GLY A 142 7.33 0.03 -3.16
CA GLY A 142 6.18 -0.05 -4.06
C GLY A 142 6.58 -0.30 -5.52
N LEU A 143 7.64 0.38 -6.00
CA LEU A 143 8.17 0.17 -7.34
C LEU A 143 8.73 -1.24 -7.52
N ASN A 144 9.49 -1.74 -6.53
CA ASN A 144 10.03 -3.10 -6.57
C ASN A 144 8.94 -4.17 -6.45
N MET A 145 7.88 -3.94 -5.68
CA MET A 145 6.71 -4.83 -5.61
C MET A 145 5.99 -4.92 -6.95
N GLY A 146 5.83 -3.78 -7.63
CA GLY A 146 5.34 -3.74 -9.01
C GLY A 146 6.20 -4.57 -9.95
N MET A 147 7.52 -4.36 -9.95
CA MET A 147 8.47 -5.13 -10.76
C MET A 147 8.52 -6.62 -10.41
N ALA A 148 8.24 -6.99 -9.16
CA ALA A 148 8.12 -8.38 -8.71
C ALA A 148 6.81 -9.06 -9.14
N GLY A 149 5.93 -8.34 -9.86
CA GLY A 149 4.67 -8.87 -10.37
C GLY A 149 3.51 -8.77 -9.39
N ILE A 150 3.59 -7.90 -8.38
CA ILE A 150 2.51 -7.59 -7.45
C ILE A 150 1.97 -6.18 -7.77
N PRO A 151 1.01 -6.05 -8.71
CA PRO A 151 0.54 -4.74 -9.16
C PRO A 151 -0.37 -4.04 -8.13
N TRP A 152 -0.93 -4.78 -7.19
CA TRP A 152 -1.81 -4.25 -6.15
C TRP A 152 -0.99 -4.07 -4.87
N TRP A 153 -0.56 -2.83 -4.64
CA TRP A 153 0.24 -2.45 -3.48
C TRP A 153 -0.22 -1.11 -2.90
N THR A 154 -0.03 -0.90 -1.60
CA THR A 154 -0.34 0.36 -0.90
C THR A 154 0.52 0.53 0.36
N THR A 155 0.41 1.68 1.02
CA THR A 155 0.96 1.92 2.36
C THR A 155 -0.14 2.34 3.33
N ASP A 156 0.23 2.52 4.59
CA ASP A 156 -0.48 3.38 5.54
C ASP A 156 -0.11 4.84 5.24
N ILE A 157 -1.08 5.68 4.88
CA ILE A 157 -0.83 7.11 4.66
C ILE A 157 -0.39 7.75 5.98
N GLY A 158 0.85 8.23 6.02
CA GLY A 158 1.50 8.81 7.19
C GLY A 158 2.42 7.84 7.95
N GLY A 159 2.51 6.56 7.56
CA GLY A 159 3.17 5.50 8.33
C GLY A 159 2.23 4.88 9.36
N PHE A 160 2.68 3.86 10.09
CA PHE A 160 1.86 3.18 11.10
C PHE A 160 2.10 3.77 12.49
N HIS A 161 3.33 3.72 13.00
CA HIS A 161 3.65 4.10 14.39
C HIS A 161 4.20 5.52 14.57
N GLY A 162 3.96 6.10 15.75
CA GLY A 162 4.67 7.30 16.25
C GLY A 162 4.19 8.64 15.70
N GLY A 163 3.14 8.64 14.86
CA GLY A 163 2.55 9.85 14.31
C GLY A 163 1.68 10.57 15.35
N VAL A 164 2.06 11.79 15.75
CA VAL A 164 1.28 12.64 16.65
C VAL A 164 0.43 13.61 15.83
N ASP A 165 -0.89 13.43 15.80
CA ASP A 165 -1.84 14.18 14.97
C ASP A 165 -1.78 15.72 15.11
N THR A 166 -1.42 16.20 16.29
CA THR A 166 -1.25 17.63 16.63
C THR A 166 0.12 18.21 16.27
N SER A 167 1.10 17.37 15.92
CA SER A 167 2.44 17.82 15.55
C SER A 167 2.45 18.46 14.16
N PRO A 168 2.96 19.70 13.99
CA PRO A 168 3.11 20.33 12.68
C PRO A 168 3.95 19.52 11.69
N ASP A 169 5.02 18.87 12.17
CA ASP A 169 5.91 18.07 11.33
C ASP A 169 5.21 16.80 10.84
N PHE A 170 4.40 16.17 11.70
CA PHE A 170 3.62 15.01 11.31
C PHE A 170 2.49 15.39 10.35
N ARG A 171 1.82 16.53 10.57
CA ARG A 171 0.81 17.07 9.66
C ARG A 171 1.37 17.32 8.26
N GLU A 172 2.59 17.83 8.18
CA GLU A 172 3.30 17.96 6.91
C GLU A 172 3.55 16.58 6.27
N LEU A 173 4.13 15.64 7.03
CA LEU A 173 4.41 14.28 6.55
C LEU A 173 3.15 13.59 6.01
N VAL A 174 2.06 13.54 6.79
CA VAL A 174 0.82 12.85 6.37
C VAL A 174 0.19 13.54 5.15
N THR A 175 0.31 14.86 5.04
CA THR A 175 -0.13 15.60 3.84
C THR A 175 0.69 15.20 2.62
N ARG A 176 2.03 15.18 2.72
CA ARG A 176 2.92 14.73 1.62
C ARG A 176 2.67 13.27 1.25
N TRP A 177 2.46 12.42 2.25
CA TRP A 177 2.17 11.01 2.04
C TRP A 177 0.83 10.80 1.34
N LEU A 178 -0.20 11.57 1.69
CA LEU A 178 -1.49 11.51 1.01
C LEU A 178 -1.38 11.97 -0.45
N GLN A 179 -0.58 13.01 -0.72
CA GLN A 179 -0.29 13.46 -2.10
C GLN A 179 0.36 12.33 -2.91
N PHE A 180 1.35 11.64 -2.35
CA PHE A 180 1.97 10.45 -2.95
C PHE A 180 0.96 9.30 -3.14
N ALA A 181 0.20 8.95 -2.11
CA ALA A 181 -0.71 7.81 -2.11
C ALA A 181 -1.89 7.96 -3.08
N THR A 182 -2.22 9.18 -3.47
CA THR A 182 -3.20 9.47 -4.53
C THR A 182 -2.82 8.77 -5.85
N PHE A 183 -1.51 8.62 -6.08
CA PHE A 183 -0.92 7.97 -7.26
C PHE A 183 -0.35 6.58 -6.95
N CYS A 184 -0.69 5.99 -5.79
CA CYS A 184 -0.44 4.58 -5.54
C CYS A 184 -1.55 3.71 -6.14
N PRO A 185 -1.32 2.40 -6.35
CA PRO A 185 -2.34 1.49 -6.88
C PRO A 185 -3.66 1.55 -6.08
N VAL A 186 -3.57 1.59 -4.75
CA VAL A 186 -4.69 1.89 -3.85
C VAL A 186 -4.33 3.06 -2.95
N MET A 187 -5.30 3.94 -2.68
CA MET A 187 -5.18 5.06 -1.75
C MET A 187 -5.86 4.65 -0.44
N ARG A 188 -5.09 4.38 0.62
CA ARG A 188 -5.60 3.87 1.90
C ARG A 188 -5.05 4.66 3.09
N MET A 189 -5.93 5.26 3.87
CA MET A 189 -5.59 5.94 5.12
C MET A 189 -5.72 4.97 6.30
N HIS A 190 -4.64 4.81 7.05
CA HIS A 190 -4.55 3.96 8.23
C HIS A 190 -3.35 4.37 9.08
N GLY A 191 -3.31 3.92 10.34
CA GLY A 191 -2.17 4.04 11.22
C GLY A 191 -2.57 4.03 12.70
N ASP A 192 -1.58 3.85 13.55
CA ASP A 192 -1.71 3.84 15.01
C ASP A 192 -1.14 5.15 15.58
N ARG A 193 -2.02 6.13 15.76
CA ARG A 193 -1.66 7.52 16.05
C ARG A 193 -1.54 7.77 17.54
N GLU A 194 -0.64 8.67 17.91
CA GLU A 194 -0.55 9.18 19.26
C GLU A 194 -1.39 10.45 19.43
N PRO A 195 -1.95 10.70 20.64
CA PRO A 195 -1.91 9.84 21.81
C PRO A 195 -2.95 8.71 21.77
N HIS A 196 -2.60 7.56 22.33
CA HIS A 196 -3.53 6.46 22.53
C HIS A 196 -4.62 6.75 23.57
N THR A 197 -5.82 6.20 23.35
CA THR A 197 -6.90 6.16 24.33
C THR A 197 -6.56 5.19 25.48
N LEU A 198 -7.32 5.27 26.57
CA LEU A 198 -7.34 4.16 27.53
C LEU A 198 -8.05 2.93 26.93
N PRO A 199 -7.72 1.71 27.38
CA PRO A 199 -8.51 0.51 27.06
C PRO A 199 -9.99 0.70 27.40
N LEU A 200 -10.88 0.17 26.55
CA LEU A 200 -12.32 0.23 26.76
C LEU A 200 -12.84 -0.86 27.71
N SER A 201 -12.05 -1.92 27.92
CA SER A 201 -12.41 -3.08 28.75
C SER A 201 -11.16 -3.81 29.24
N ASN A 202 -11.29 -4.58 30.33
CA ASN A 202 -10.25 -5.52 30.77
C ASN A 202 -10.38 -6.91 30.12
N GLU A 203 -11.33 -7.09 29.21
CA GLU A 203 -11.66 -8.36 28.53
C GLU A 203 -11.98 -8.16 27.04
N GLY A 204 -11.71 -9.19 26.22
CA GLY A 204 -11.97 -9.19 24.79
C GLY A 204 -11.18 -8.14 24.00
N GLY A 205 -11.73 -7.72 22.86
CA GLY A 205 -11.11 -6.73 21.97
C GLY A 205 -10.99 -5.32 22.55
N GLY A 206 -11.68 -5.03 23.66
CA GLY A 206 -11.57 -3.72 24.34
C GLY A 206 -10.32 -3.57 25.22
N LYS A 207 -9.49 -4.61 25.34
CA LYS A 207 -8.21 -4.57 26.09
C LYS A 207 -7.15 -3.68 25.47
N MET A 208 -7.18 -3.56 24.14
CA MET A 208 -6.19 -2.75 23.44
C MET A 208 -6.60 -1.27 23.51
N PRO A 209 -5.67 -0.37 23.87
CA PRO A 209 -5.88 1.05 23.61
C PRO A 209 -5.99 1.27 22.10
N ALA A 210 -6.80 2.25 21.68
CA ALA A 210 -6.87 2.67 20.29
C ALA A 210 -5.98 3.91 20.09
N GLY A 211 -5.35 4.03 18.93
CA GLY A 211 -4.68 5.28 18.55
C GLY A 211 -5.65 6.47 18.41
N ALA A 212 -5.09 7.66 18.28
CA ALA A 212 -5.82 8.88 17.94
C ALA A 212 -6.46 8.81 16.54
N GLY A 213 -7.32 9.79 16.24
CA GLY A 213 -8.08 9.85 14.99
C GLY A 213 -7.18 9.90 13.75
N THR A 214 -7.55 9.13 12.72
CA THR A 214 -6.83 9.09 11.43
C THR A 214 -7.59 9.80 10.31
N GLU A 215 -8.79 10.31 10.59
CA GLU A 215 -9.61 10.97 9.58
C GLU A 215 -9.00 12.31 9.16
N PRO A 216 -9.16 12.74 7.89
CA PRO A 216 -8.53 13.95 7.37
C PRO A 216 -8.74 15.23 8.21
N TRP A 217 -9.90 15.36 8.86
CA TRP A 217 -10.21 16.54 9.69
C TRP A 217 -9.44 16.60 11.02
N ASN A 218 -8.78 15.52 11.45
CA ASN A 218 -7.94 15.54 12.67
C ASN A 218 -6.62 16.31 12.48
N TYR A 219 -6.20 16.52 11.23
CA TYR A 219 -4.90 17.14 10.91
C TYR A 219 -4.95 18.68 10.79
N GLY A 220 -6.07 19.29 11.17
CA GLY A 220 -6.30 20.74 11.09
C GLY A 220 -6.80 21.19 9.71
N GLU A 221 -7.38 22.39 9.65
CA GLU A 221 -8.11 22.89 8.48
C GLU A 221 -7.24 22.96 7.22
N ASP A 222 -6.03 23.49 7.32
CA ASP A 222 -5.13 23.65 6.16
C ASP A 222 -4.79 22.29 5.53
N ALA A 223 -4.43 21.29 6.34
CA ALA A 223 -4.14 19.94 5.86
C ALA A 223 -5.41 19.28 5.30
N TYR A 224 -6.54 19.41 6.01
CA TYR A 224 -7.82 18.85 5.60
C TYR A 224 -8.21 19.31 4.18
N GLN A 225 -8.13 20.60 3.89
CA GLN A 225 -8.46 21.13 2.56
C GLN A 225 -7.56 20.55 1.47
N ILE A 226 -6.25 20.41 1.73
CA ILE A 226 -5.31 19.76 0.81
C ILE A 226 -5.69 18.30 0.59
N MET A 227 -5.98 17.56 1.66
CA MET A 227 -6.37 16.15 1.59
C MET A 227 -7.65 15.94 0.78
N VAL A 228 -8.66 16.79 0.99
CA VAL A 228 -9.92 16.75 0.21
C VAL A 228 -9.66 16.98 -1.28
N ARG A 229 -8.80 17.94 -1.66
CA ARG A 229 -8.43 18.13 -3.08
C ARG A 229 -7.81 16.88 -3.70
N TYR A 230 -6.92 16.20 -2.99
CA TYR A 230 -6.26 14.98 -3.48
C TYR A 230 -7.20 13.76 -3.46
N MET A 231 -8.12 13.65 -2.50
CA MET A 231 -9.18 12.63 -2.53
C MET A 231 -10.13 12.85 -3.73
N ASN A 232 -10.49 14.10 -4.03
CA ASN A 232 -11.29 14.42 -5.22
C ASN A 232 -10.52 14.11 -6.51
N LEU A 233 -9.22 14.43 -6.58
CA LEU A 233 -8.35 14.03 -7.68
C LEU A 233 -8.35 12.51 -7.87
N ARG A 234 -8.26 11.72 -6.79
CA ARG A 234 -8.34 10.26 -6.85
C ARG A 234 -9.63 9.78 -7.49
N GLU A 235 -10.77 10.36 -7.11
CA GLU A 235 -12.07 10.04 -7.73
C GLU A 235 -12.12 10.47 -9.19
N GLN A 236 -11.56 11.63 -9.54
CA GLN A 236 -11.51 12.10 -10.93
C GLN A 236 -10.59 11.24 -11.81
N LEU A 237 -9.54 10.64 -11.24
CA LEU A 237 -8.66 9.68 -11.89
C LEU A 237 -9.18 8.22 -11.84
N ARG A 238 -10.40 7.96 -11.36
CA ARG A 238 -10.89 6.59 -11.15
C ARG A 238 -10.95 5.77 -12.44
N ASP A 239 -11.38 6.37 -13.54
CA ASP A 239 -11.48 5.66 -14.82
C ASP A 239 -10.10 5.39 -15.43
N TYR A 240 -9.17 6.34 -15.31
CA TYR A 240 -7.76 6.11 -15.67
C TYR A 240 -7.14 5.01 -14.80
N THR A 241 -7.39 5.03 -13.49
CA THR A 241 -6.90 3.98 -12.56
C THR A 241 -7.45 2.61 -12.93
N ARG A 242 -8.73 2.51 -13.31
CA ARG A 242 -9.34 1.25 -13.80
C ARG A 242 -8.69 0.76 -15.09
N GLN A 243 -8.36 1.66 -16.01
CA GLN A 243 -7.61 1.31 -17.21
C GLN A 243 -6.23 0.75 -16.86
N THR A 244 -5.50 1.38 -15.94
CA THR A 244 -4.19 0.89 -15.48
C THR A 244 -4.30 -0.46 -14.77
N MET A 245 -5.32 -0.67 -13.94
CA MET A 245 -5.59 -1.96 -13.30
C MET A 245 -5.96 -3.05 -14.32
N LYS A 246 -6.64 -2.68 -15.40
CA LYS A 246 -6.93 -3.60 -16.52
C LYS A 246 -5.65 -3.98 -17.28
N GLN A 247 -4.75 -3.03 -17.55
CA GLN A 247 -3.43 -3.33 -18.13
C GLN A 247 -2.64 -4.30 -17.22
N ALA A 248 -2.70 -4.11 -15.91
CA ALA A 248 -2.10 -5.04 -14.96
C ALA A 248 -2.69 -6.46 -15.06
N HIS A 249 -4.01 -6.58 -15.23
CA HIS A 249 -4.69 -7.87 -15.40
C HIS A 249 -4.34 -8.55 -16.73
N GLU A 250 -4.33 -7.82 -17.85
CA GLU A 250 -4.19 -8.38 -19.20
C GLU A 250 -2.72 -8.62 -19.58
N ASN A 251 -1.82 -7.73 -19.16
CA ASN A 251 -0.42 -7.72 -19.61
C ASN A 251 0.58 -8.02 -18.48
N GLY A 252 0.17 -7.92 -17.22
CA GLY A 252 1.09 -7.96 -16.08
C GLY A 252 1.80 -6.64 -15.81
N ASP A 253 1.34 -5.54 -16.40
CA ASP A 253 1.93 -4.21 -16.18
C ASP A 253 1.78 -3.77 -14.71
N PRO A 254 2.84 -3.27 -14.05
CA PRO A 254 2.68 -2.64 -12.73
C PRO A 254 1.77 -1.41 -12.81
N VAL A 255 1.09 -1.05 -11.72
CA VAL A 255 0.25 0.17 -11.69
C VAL A 255 1.08 1.42 -11.40
N MET A 256 1.99 1.32 -10.44
CA MET A 256 3.09 2.26 -10.26
C MET A 256 4.35 1.65 -10.87
N ARG A 257 5.04 2.39 -11.75
CA ARG A 257 6.10 1.88 -12.62
C ARG A 257 7.35 2.72 -12.48
N THR A 258 8.51 2.08 -12.50
CA THR A 258 9.79 2.79 -12.64
C THR A 258 9.84 3.52 -13.97
N LEU A 259 10.63 4.59 -14.06
CA LEU A 259 10.74 5.31 -15.34
C LEU A 259 11.31 4.41 -16.45
N PHE A 260 12.28 3.56 -16.14
CA PHE A 260 12.85 2.64 -17.13
C PHE A 260 11.84 1.63 -17.69
N TYR A 261 10.75 1.31 -16.97
CA TYR A 261 9.70 0.43 -17.48
C TYR A 261 9.01 1.07 -18.68
N ASN A 262 8.75 2.37 -18.62
CA ASN A 262 8.11 3.14 -19.68
C ASN A 262 9.09 3.70 -20.72
N PHE A 263 10.33 3.94 -20.32
CA PHE A 263 11.36 4.58 -21.14
C PHE A 263 12.67 3.78 -21.14
N PRO A 264 12.66 2.51 -21.59
CA PRO A 264 13.84 1.63 -21.48
C PRO A 264 15.03 2.10 -22.32
N GLU A 265 14.78 2.83 -23.41
CA GLU A 265 15.82 3.39 -24.30
C GLU A 265 16.46 4.67 -23.75
N ASP A 266 15.92 5.24 -22.66
CA ASP A 266 16.46 6.45 -22.03
C ASP A 266 17.41 6.06 -20.88
N PRO A 267 18.74 6.21 -21.03
CA PRO A 267 19.70 5.80 -20.01
C PRO A 267 19.60 6.59 -18.69
N ARG A 268 18.92 7.76 -18.69
CA ARG A 268 18.65 8.50 -17.44
C ARG A 268 17.49 7.89 -16.67
N ALA A 269 16.48 7.34 -17.35
CA ALA A 269 15.32 6.71 -16.72
C ALA A 269 15.69 5.48 -15.85
N TRP A 270 16.85 4.85 -16.11
CA TRP A 270 17.41 3.77 -15.30
C TRP A 270 18.07 4.21 -13.99
N LYS A 271 18.29 5.52 -13.80
CA LYS A 271 19.02 6.09 -12.66
C LYS A 271 18.15 6.91 -11.72
N ILE A 272 16.95 7.27 -12.15
CA ILE A 272 16.01 8.05 -11.34
C ILE A 272 15.25 7.09 -10.43
N GLU A 273 15.29 7.37 -9.13
CA GLU A 273 14.71 6.52 -8.08
C GLU A 273 13.65 7.26 -7.24
N ASP A 274 13.49 8.57 -7.44
CA ASP A 274 12.60 9.46 -6.68
C ASP A 274 11.44 10.03 -7.52
N GLU A 275 11.19 9.42 -8.68
CA GLU A 275 10.10 9.69 -9.62
C GLU A 275 9.54 8.37 -10.14
N PHE A 276 8.26 8.36 -10.52
CA PHE A 276 7.63 7.18 -11.07
C PHE A 276 6.51 7.52 -12.03
N MET A 277 6.13 6.53 -12.85
CA MET A 277 4.94 6.60 -13.68
C MET A 277 3.76 5.94 -12.96
N PHE A 278 2.65 6.66 -12.83
CA PHE A 278 1.35 6.09 -12.45
C PHE A 278 0.61 5.73 -13.74
N GLY A 279 0.54 4.44 -14.06
CA GLY A 279 0.15 3.96 -15.38
C GLY A 279 1.16 4.33 -16.47
N ASP A 280 0.69 4.52 -17.70
CA ASP A 280 1.53 4.89 -18.85
C ASP A 280 1.56 6.40 -19.14
N SER A 281 0.67 7.20 -18.56
CA SER A 281 0.48 8.61 -18.94
C SER A 281 0.98 9.64 -17.93
N ILE A 282 1.05 9.31 -16.63
CA ILE A 282 1.26 10.31 -15.57
C ILE A 282 2.61 10.06 -14.88
N LEU A 283 3.53 11.02 -14.97
CA LEU A 283 4.77 11.07 -14.20
C LEU A 283 4.53 11.83 -12.90
N VAL A 284 4.99 11.26 -11.79
CA VAL A 284 4.83 11.80 -10.43
C VAL A 284 6.19 11.88 -9.77
N ALA A 285 6.48 13.04 -9.16
CA ALA A 285 7.72 13.28 -8.43
C ALA A 285 7.40 13.70 -6.97
N PRO A 286 7.15 12.76 -6.04
CA PRO A 286 6.68 13.06 -4.68
C PRO A 286 7.62 13.95 -3.87
N VAL A 287 7.12 14.81 -2.97
CA VAL A 287 8.01 15.54 -2.05
C VAL A 287 8.41 14.62 -0.89
N LEU A 288 9.66 14.15 -0.90
CA LEU A 288 10.20 13.09 -0.04
C LEU A 288 11.04 13.58 1.15
N TYR A 289 11.15 14.89 1.32
CA TYR A 289 11.91 15.54 2.37
C TYR A 289 11.04 16.63 3.01
N ALA A 290 11.32 16.95 4.28
CA ALA A 290 10.58 18.01 4.97
C ALA A 290 10.91 19.38 4.36
N LYS A 291 9.99 20.34 4.46
CA LYS A 291 10.18 21.72 3.98
C LYS A 291 11.38 22.42 4.63
N THR A 292 11.77 21.99 5.82
CA THR A 292 12.97 22.50 6.52
C THR A 292 14.25 22.09 5.78
N ASP A 293 14.20 21.02 5.00
CA ASP A 293 15.32 20.46 4.26
C ASP A 293 15.35 20.97 2.82
N SER A 294 14.17 21.14 2.18
CA SER A 294 14.09 21.68 0.81
C SER A 294 12.73 22.32 0.49
N THR A 295 12.77 23.38 -0.31
CA THR A 295 11.58 24.04 -0.91
C THR A 295 11.52 23.89 -2.44
N SER A 296 12.44 23.13 -3.03
CA SER A 296 12.40 22.75 -4.45
C SER A 296 12.89 21.33 -4.64
N ARG A 297 12.66 20.75 -5.82
CA ARG A 297 13.32 19.50 -6.20
C ARG A 297 13.65 19.48 -7.68
N GLN A 298 14.68 18.71 -8.01
CA GLN A 298 14.96 18.37 -9.40
C GLN A 298 13.92 17.35 -9.87
N VAL A 299 13.40 17.56 -11.10
CA VAL A 299 12.50 16.61 -11.76
C VAL A 299 12.97 16.36 -13.18
N TYR A 300 13.25 15.12 -13.52
CA TYR A 300 13.60 14.70 -14.86
C TYR A 300 12.35 14.44 -15.70
N LEU A 301 12.28 15.02 -16.89
CA LEU A 301 11.28 14.70 -17.89
C LEU A 301 11.91 13.73 -18.92
N PRO A 302 11.48 12.46 -18.99
CA PRO A 302 12.01 11.49 -19.94
C PRO A 302 12.00 11.99 -21.39
N ALA A 303 13.00 11.57 -22.16
CA ALA A 303 13.15 11.96 -23.56
C ALA A 303 12.13 11.27 -24.49
N ASN A 304 12.03 11.76 -25.74
CA ASN A 304 11.18 11.21 -26.81
C ASN A 304 9.66 11.33 -26.58
N GLN A 305 9.24 12.09 -25.57
CA GLN A 305 7.82 12.31 -25.26
C GLN A 305 7.66 13.70 -24.64
N ASP A 306 6.88 14.58 -25.28
CA ASP A 306 6.56 15.88 -24.69
C ASP A 306 5.61 15.73 -23.50
N TRP A 307 5.74 16.66 -22.55
CA TRP A 307 5.04 16.65 -21.27
C TRP A 307 4.21 17.91 -21.09
N VAL A 308 3.18 17.81 -20.27
CA VAL A 308 2.40 18.95 -19.78
C VAL A 308 2.42 18.91 -18.27
N ASP A 309 2.76 20.03 -17.65
CA ASP A 309 2.56 20.22 -16.21
C ASP A 309 1.06 20.14 -15.92
N ALA A 310 0.68 19.16 -15.10
CA ALA A 310 -0.71 18.84 -14.84
C ALA A 310 -1.46 19.95 -14.10
N ILE A 311 -0.73 20.78 -13.34
CA ILE A 311 -1.29 21.86 -12.53
C ILE A 311 -1.40 23.12 -13.40
N THR A 312 -0.33 23.51 -14.08
CA THR A 312 -0.30 24.78 -14.83
C THR A 312 -0.84 24.66 -16.25
N GLY A 313 -0.93 23.45 -16.79
CA GLY A 313 -1.27 23.18 -18.19
C GLY A 313 -0.19 23.60 -19.18
N LYS A 314 1.01 23.98 -18.69
CA LYS A 314 2.12 24.43 -19.51
C LYS A 314 2.76 23.24 -20.24
N ALA A 315 2.94 23.36 -21.55
CA ALA A 315 3.71 22.42 -22.34
C ALA A 315 5.21 22.54 -22.01
N LEU A 316 5.89 21.40 -21.91
CA LEU A 316 7.28 21.26 -21.50
C LEU A 316 8.00 20.29 -22.43
N ASP A 317 9.19 20.70 -22.88
CA ASP A 317 10.03 19.86 -23.73
C ASP A 317 10.51 18.61 -22.97
N CYS A 318 10.69 17.52 -23.70
CA CYS A 318 11.23 16.29 -23.16
C CYS A 318 12.75 16.34 -22.88
N GLY A 319 13.26 15.36 -22.14
CA GLY A 319 14.70 15.15 -21.96
C GLY A 319 15.43 16.20 -21.11
N GLN A 320 14.71 17.06 -20.39
CA GLN A 320 15.28 18.09 -19.52
C GLN A 320 15.10 17.76 -18.04
N THR A 321 15.87 18.40 -17.18
CA THR A 321 15.68 18.38 -15.73
C THR A 321 15.22 19.77 -15.28
N LEU A 322 14.10 19.82 -14.58
CA LEU A 322 13.50 21.04 -14.05
C LEU A 322 13.94 21.25 -12.60
N ASP A 323 14.21 22.50 -12.21
CA ASP A 323 14.22 22.89 -10.80
C ASP A 323 12.81 23.37 -10.42
N TYR A 324 12.02 22.49 -9.83
CA TYR A 324 10.60 22.71 -9.56
C TYR A 324 10.40 23.19 -8.12
N GLN A 325 9.83 24.38 -7.95
CA GLN A 325 9.50 24.93 -6.63
C GLN A 325 8.30 24.22 -6.04
N VAL A 326 8.40 23.78 -4.79
CA VAL A 326 7.33 23.02 -4.11
C VAL A 326 6.88 23.74 -2.85
N ASP A 327 5.57 23.88 -2.70
CA ASP A 327 4.90 24.26 -1.46
C ASP A 327 4.09 23.08 -0.92
N ILE A 328 3.43 23.23 0.22
CA ILE A 328 2.63 22.15 0.82
C ILE A 328 1.38 21.80 -0.01
N ASN A 329 0.91 22.70 -0.87
CA ASN A 329 -0.34 22.54 -1.59
C ASN A 329 -0.27 21.43 -2.63
N ASN A 330 0.89 21.28 -3.28
CA ASN A 330 1.05 20.41 -4.44
C ASN A 330 2.38 19.64 -4.49
N ILE A 331 2.40 18.59 -5.32
CA ILE A 331 3.61 17.88 -5.75
C ILE A 331 3.76 18.02 -7.29
N PRO A 332 4.98 17.93 -7.85
CA PRO A 332 5.17 17.93 -9.30
C PRO A 332 4.51 16.71 -9.96
N ILE A 333 3.60 16.98 -10.90
CA ILE A 333 2.84 15.98 -11.66
C ILE A 333 2.87 16.41 -13.13
N PHE A 334 3.25 15.48 -14.00
CA PHE A 334 3.35 15.74 -15.44
C PHE A 334 2.59 14.66 -16.19
N VAL A 335 1.86 15.07 -17.22
CA VAL A 335 1.12 14.15 -18.09
C VAL A 335 1.76 14.15 -19.47
N LYS A 336 1.86 13.00 -20.11
CA LYS A 336 2.24 12.93 -21.53
C LYS A 336 1.34 13.86 -22.34
N ALA A 337 1.92 14.69 -23.20
CA ALA A 337 1.17 15.71 -23.93
C ALA A 337 0.01 15.13 -24.78
N ALA A 338 0.16 13.91 -25.29
CA ALA A 338 -0.88 13.21 -26.04
C ALA A 338 -2.10 12.81 -25.19
N ASP A 339 -1.90 12.54 -23.90
CA ASP A 339 -2.94 12.05 -22.99
C ASP A 339 -3.57 13.18 -22.18
N TYR A 340 -2.86 14.31 -22.03
CA TYR A 340 -3.32 15.46 -21.26
C TYR A 340 -4.73 15.97 -21.64
N PRO A 341 -5.15 16.07 -22.92
CA PRO A 341 -6.49 16.54 -23.25
C PRO A 341 -7.62 15.74 -22.60
N GLN A 342 -7.42 14.44 -22.38
CA GLN A 342 -8.40 13.54 -21.76
C GLN A 342 -8.32 13.54 -20.23
N LEU A 343 -7.17 13.90 -19.66
CA LEU A 343 -6.90 13.87 -18.23
C LEU A 343 -6.95 15.24 -17.54
N LYS A 344 -6.88 16.34 -18.30
CA LYS A 344 -6.80 17.71 -17.76
C LYS A 344 -7.89 18.05 -16.74
N ASP A 345 -9.11 17.53 -16.94
CA ASP A 345 -10.25 17.83 -16.09
C ASP A 345 -10.12 17.17 -14.71
N ALA A 346 -9.27 16.15 -14.57
CA ALA A 346 -8.95 15.54 -13.28
C ALA A 346 -8.03 16.42 -12.42
N PHE A 347 -7.28 17.34 -13.02
CA PHE A 347 -6.32 18.18 -12.30
C PHE A 347 -6.84 19.60 -12.01
N LYS A 348 -8.06 19.93 -12.46
CA LYS A 348 -8.65 21.27 -12.33
C LYS A 348 -8.74 21.78 -10.88
N ASP A 349 -8.83 20.89 -9.90
CA ASP A 349 -8.95 21.27 -8.49
C ASP A 349 -7.57 21.48 -7.83
N LEU A 350 -6.47 21.14 -8.52
CA LEU A 350 -5.10 21.41 -8.04
C LEU A 350 -4.60 22.81 -8.40
N THR A 351 -5.25 23.49 -9.35
CA THR A 351 -4.97 24.91 -9.62
C THR A 351 -5.46 25.75 -8.44
N VAL A 352 -4.55 26.08 -7.53
CA VAL A 352 -4.84 27.04 -6.48
C VAL A 352 -4.91 28.41 -7.15
N SER A 353 -6.08 29.06 -7.07
CA SER A 353 -6.18 30.47 -7.42
C SER A 353 -5.39 31.25 -6.37
N ASN A 354 -4.32 31.94 -6.79
CA ASN A 354 -3.55 32.84 -5.92
C ASN A 354 -4.42 33.92 -5.29
#